data_AF-A0A937DXX4-F1
#
_entry.id   AF-A0A937DXX4-F1
#
_cell.length_a   1.000
_cell.length_b   1.000
_cell.length_c   1.000
_cell.angle_alpha   90.00
_cell.angle_beta   90.00
_cell.angle_gamma   90.00
#
_symmetry.space_group_name_H-M   'P 1'
#
loop_
_entity.id
_entity.type
_entity.pdbx_description
1 polymer ?
#
loop_
_entity_poly.entity_id
_entity_poly.type
_entity_poly.pdbx_seq_one_letter_code
_entity_poly.pdbx_strand_id
1 'polypeptide(L)'
;MDKKPFIFLGIGASLLLGAATFLFVGGGSFFSRPEKPGTLSNPRMAEMLNEALDQRIRSIGDSIMYPGYTREADDNARLFLKEVKEVVPRCTKGPNDNARFNKRVLDVTLNNGTVLEDQYTGESCYYMIEKPNIYRVFFKDGRVVDVQSDGREKERPVENFRVDANSFAEYLIKVDIGQHKDRYFPREKTRKEIRDEWEK
;
A
#
# COMPACT_ATOMS: atom_id res chain seq x y z
N MET A 1 -0.28 12.95 -91.03
CA MET A 1 1.02 13.42 -90.51
C MET A 1 0.75 14.27 -89.29
N ASP A 2 1.11 13.75 -88.12
CA ASP A 2 1.85 14.45 -87.07
C ASP A 2 1.53 15.93 -86.76
N LYS A 3 0.88 16.17 -85.61
CA LYS A 3 1.52 16.70 -84.38
C LYS A 3 0.46 17.24 -83.40
N LYS A 4 0.58 16.83 -82.14
CA LYS A 4 -0.06 17.51 -80.98
C LYS A 4 0.74 18.77 -80.61
N PRO A 5 0.10 19.76 -79.97
CA PRO A 5 0.36 20.01 -78.53
C PRO A 5 -0.95 20.28 -77.75
N PHE A 6 -1.18 19.67 -76.58
CA PHE A 6 -0.89 20.20 -75.23
C PHE A 6 -1.32 21.66 -74.99
N ILE A 7 -2.35 21.88 -74.14
CA ILE A 7 -2.26 22.55 -72.83
C ILE A 7 -3.61 22.49 -72.09
N PHE A 8 -3.46 22.16 -70.80
CA PHE A 8 -4.34 22.12 -69.63
C PHE A 8 -5.65 22.93 -69.64
N LEU A 9 -6.75 22.23 -69.35
CA LEU A 9 -7.96 22.79 -68.74
C LEU A 9 -8.13 22.16 -67.36
N GLY A 10 -7.99 22.99 -66.33
CA GLY A 10 -8.22 22.61 -64.95
C GLY A 10 -9.71 22.39 -64.68
N ILE A 11 -10.01 21.32 -63.96
CA ILE A 11 -11.21 21.21 -63.14
C ILE A 11 -10.73 20.60 -61.81
N GLY A 12 -10.71 21.46 -60.79
CA GLY A 12 -10.70 21.00 -59.42
C GLY A 12 -12.08 20.48 -59.04
N ALA A 13 -12.12 19.40 -58.26
CA ALA A 13 -13.11 19.19 -57.21
C ALA A 13 -12.71 17.99 -56.37
N SER A 14 -12.40 18.30 -55.12
CA SER A 14 -12.27 17.45 -53.95
C SER A 14 -13.26 16.26 -53.91
N LEU A 15 -12.76 15.06 -53.58
CA LEU A 15 -13.52 13.99 -52.94
C LEU A 15 -12.55 12.91 -52.41
N LEU A 16 -11.94 13.18 -51.26
CA LEU A 16 -11.37 12.15 -50.39
C LEU A 16 -11.92 12.41 -48.98
N LEU A 17 -13.21 12.10 -48.80
CA LEU A 17 -13.79 11.85 -47.50
C LEU A 17 -14.28 10.40 -47.48
N GLY A 18 -13.47 9.58 -46.84
CA GLY A 18 -13.81 8.25 -46.37
C GLY A 18 -12.95 7.98 -45.15
N ALA A 19 -13.09 8.86 -44.15
CA ALA A 19 -12.44 8.71 -42.86
C ALA A 19 -12.76 7.31 -42.33
N ALA A 20 -11.72 6.52 -42.12
CA ALA A 20 -11.83 5.29 -41.38
C ALA A 20 -12.36 5.63 -39.98
N THR A 21 -13.66 5.41 -39.77
CA THR A 21 -14.24 5.25 -38.45
C THR A 21 -13.58 4.04 -37.81
N PHE A 22 -12.44 4.28 -37.15
CA PHE A 22 -12.00 3.44 -36.06
C PHE A 22 -13.07 3.57 -34.98
N LEU A 23 -14.03 2.65 -35.03
CA LEU A 23 -14.87 2.31 -33.90
C LEU A 23 -13.93 1.88 -32.77
N PHE A 24 -13.50 2.84 -31.95
CA PHE A 24 -13.16 2.60 -30.56
C PHE A 24 -14.47 2.17 -29.86
N VAL A 25 -14.88 0.92 -30.11
CA VAL A 25 -15.79 0.23 -29.20
C VAL A 25 -14.99 0.01 -27.93
N GLY A 26 -15.31 0.85 -26.94
CA GLY A 26 -14.78 0.95 -25.59
C GLY A 26 -13.93 -0.24 -25.13
N GLY A 27 -12.62 -0.01 -25.06
CA GLY A 27 -11.70 -0.74 -24.22
C GLY A 27 -12.04 -0.52 -22.74
N GLY A 28 -13.12 -1.18 -22.29
CA GLY A 28 -13.43 -1.34 -20.89
C GLY A 28 -12.55 -2.45 -20.29
N SER A 29 -11.86 -2.12 -19.21
CA SER A 29 -11.42 -3.07 -18.18
C SER A 29 -10.23 -3.99 -18.49
N PHE A 30 -9.02 -3.44 -18.52
CA PHE A 30 -7.81 -4.25 -18.23
C PHE A 30 -6.89 -3.71 -17.11
N PHE A 31 -7.13 -2.49 -16.60
CA PHE A 31 -6.36 -1.95 -15.46
C PHE A 31 -7.26 -1.16 -14.52
N SER A 32 -7.86 -1.84 -13.54
CA SER A 32 -8.51 -1.17 -12.40
C SER A 32 -7.44 -0.48 -11.57
N ARG A 33 -7.24 0.82 -11.77
CA ARG A 33 -6.24 1.62 -11.03
C ARG A 33 -6.48 1.50 -9.52
N PRO A 34 -5.43 1.45 -8.69
CA PRO A 34 -5.56 1.53 -7.24
C PRO A 34 -6.42 2.72 -6.83
N GLU A 35 -7.30 2.50 -5.86
CA GLU A 35 -8.01 3.60 -5.22
C GLU A 35 -7.03 4.51 -4.48
N LYS A 36 -7.38 5.80 -4.36
CA LYS A 36 -6.63 6.77 -3.57
C LYS A 36 -7.41 7.10 -2.32
N PRO A 37 -6.73 7.40 -1.20
CA PRO A 37 -7.40 7.89 -0.01
C PRO A 37 -8.09 9.22 -0.29
N GLY A 38 -9.24 9.44 0.34
CA GLY A 38 -9.91 10.75 0.34
C GLY A 38 -9.16 11.78 1.20
N THR A 39 -9.77 12.94 1.40
CA THR A 39 -9.19 14.08 2.11
C THR A 39 -9.96 14.44 3.40
N LEU A 40 -10.95 13.64 3.79
CA LEU A 40 -11.76 13.91 4.97
C LEU A 40 -11.02 13.45 6.23
N SER A 41 -10.72 14.39 7.14
CA SER A 41 -10.09 14.06 8.42
C SER A 41 -11.02 13.20 9.29
N ASN A 42 -10.46 12.19 9.94
CA ASN A 42 -11.14 11.27 10.83
C ASN A 42 -10.35 11.10 12.16
N PRO A 43 -10.62 11.93 13.18
CA PRO A 43 -9.89 11.87 14.45
C PRO A 43 -10.14 10.57 15.22
N ARG A 44 -11.29 9.91 15.04
CA ARG A 44 -11.57 8.64 15.71
C ARG A 44 -10.71 7.51 15.16
N MET A 45 -10.47 7.48 13.85
CA MET A 45 -9.50 6.54 13.26
C MET A 45 -8.09 6.81 13.78
N ALA A 46 -7.68 8.08 13.91
CA ALA A 46 -6.37 8.44 14.44
C ALA A 46 -6.16 7.93 15.88
N GLU A 47 -7.17 8.06 16.74
CA GLU A 47 -7.16 7.51 18.11
C GLU A 47 -7.01 5.98 18.09
N MET A 48 -7.83 5.29 17.30
CA MET A 48 -7.82 3.82 17.22
C MET A 48 -6.49 3.26 16.67
N LEU A 49 -5.88 3.95 15.69
CA LEU A 49 -4.56 3.55 15.19
C LEU A 49 -3.46 3.75 16.23
N ASN A 50 -3.51 4.84 17.01
CA ASN A 50 -2.58 5.04 18.12
C ASN A 50 -2.75 3.94 19.19
N GLU A 51 -3.98 3.60 19.57
CA GLU A 51 -4.27 2.50 20.50
C GLU A 51 -3.69 1.17 20.01
N ALA A 52 -3.91 0.84 18.73
CA ALA A 52 -3.42 -0.38 18.11
C ALA A 52 -1.89 -0.43 18.06
N LEU A 53 -1.22 0.69 17.74
CA LEU A 53 0.25 0.79 17.76
C LEU A 53 0.80 0.60 19.18
N ASP A 54 0.19 1.25 20.18
CA ASP A 54 0.60 1.12 21.58
C ASP A 54 0.43 -0.31 22.10
N GLN A 55 -0.65 -0.98 21.72
CA GLN A 55 -0.86 -2.40 22.05
C GLN A 55 0.13 -3.29 21.31
N ARG A 56 0.39 -3.03 20.02
CA ARG A 56 1.31 -3.84 19.24
C ARG A 56 2.72 -3.76 19.80
N ILE A 57 3.21 -2.56 20.10
CA ILE A 57 4.55 -2.35 20.66
C ILE A 57 4.70 -3.10 21.98
N ARG A 58 3.76 -2.93 22.92
CA ARG A 58 3.79 -3.63 24.23
C ARG A 58 3.78 -5.15 24.13
N SER A 59 3.32 -5.70 23.01
CA SER A 59 3.24 -7.15 22.78
C SER A 59 4.33 -7.68 21.84
N ILE A 60 5.32 -6.87 21.47
CA ILE A 60 6.46 -7.35 20.66
C ILE A 60 7.25 -8.38 21.47
N GLY A 61 7.78 -7.98 22.64
CA GLY A 61 8.59 -8.86 23.49
C GLY A 61 7.87 -10.14 23.95
N ASP A 62 6.54 -10.08 24.10
CA ASP A 62 5.71 -11.19 24.60
C ASP A 62 5.13 -12.09 23.49
N SER A 63 5.47 -11.84 22.21
CA SER A 63 4.90 -12.56 21.08
C SER A 63 5.35 -14.04 21.04
N ILE A 64 4.48 -14.95 21.47
CA ILE A 64 4.68 -16.41 21.40
C ILE A 64 4.97 -16.88 19.96
N MET A 65 4.41 -16.20 18.95
CA MET A 65 4.60 -16.52 17.52
C MET A 65 5.98 -16.16 16.99
N TYR A 66 6.72 -15.29 17.68
CA TYR A 66 8.05 -14.83 17.29
C TYR A 66 8.95 -14.90 18.52
N PRO A 67 9.26 -16.10 19.03
CA PRO A 67 10.16 -16.23 20.17
C PRO A 67 11.53 -15.66 19.77
N GLY A 68 12.12 -14.84 20.64
CA GLY A 68 13.49 -14.36 20.48
C GLY A 68 13.64 -12.90 20.09
N TYR A 69 12.67 -12.02 20.35
CA TYR A 69 12.93 -10.59 20.33
C TYR A 69 14.00 -10.19 21.36
N THR A 70 14.78 -9.16 21.03
CA THR A 70 15.68 -8.50 21.97
C THR A 70 14.90 -7.68 23.01
N ARG A 71 15.55 -7.28 24.10
CA ARG A 71 14.90 -6.46 25.14
C ARG A 71 14.60 -5.05 24.65
N GLU A 72 15.32 -4.61 23.63
CA GLU A 72 15.26 -3.28 23.02
C GLU A 72 14.24 -3.22 21.87
N ALA A 73 13.57 -4.33 21.52
CA ALA A 73 12.67 -4.41 20.38
C ALA A 73 11.53 -3.38 20.42
N ASP A 74 10.94 -3.14 21.60
CA ASP A 74 9.90 -2.14 21.81
C ASP A 74 10.42 -0.71 21.55
N ASP A 75 11.62 -0.39 22.02
CA ASP A 75 12.25 0.91 21.83
C ASP A 75 12.62 1.14 20.37
N ASN A 76 13.10 0.09 19.69
CA ASN A 76 13.40 0.13 18.26
C ASN A 76 12.13 0.38 17.42
N ALA A 77 11.02 -0.26 17.76
CA ALA A 77 9.72 0.02 17.14
C ALA A 77 9.29 1.48 17.33
N ARG A 78 9.46 2.03 18.54
CA ARG A 78 9.15 3.45 18.83
C ARG A 78 10.06 4.40 18.05
N LEU A 79 11.34 4.08 17.90
CA LEU A 79 12.28 4.87 17.10
C LEU A 79 11.86 4.87 15.63
N PHE A 80 11.54 3.71 15.06
CA PHE A 80 11.04 3.62 13.69
C PHE A 80 9.80 4.49 13.47
N LEU A 81 8.81 4.43 14.36
CA LEU A 81 7.60 5.25 14.20
C LEU A 81 7.90 6.77 14.21
N LYS A 82 8.96 7.22 14.89
CA LYS A 82 9.41 8.62 14.83
C LYS A 82 10.01 9.00 13.49
N GLU A 83 10.48 8.03 12.71
CA GLU A 83 10.99 8.23 11.35
C GLU A 83 9.87 8.25 10.30
N VAL A 84 8.70 7.70 10.62
CA VAL A 84 7.55 7.67 9.71
C VAL A 84 6.92 9.07 9.62
N LYS A 85 6.67 9.50 8.37
CA LYS A 85 5.93 10.72 8.05
C LYS A 85 4.50 10.41 7.67
N GLU A 86 4.31 9.41 6.82
CA GLU A 86 3.02 9.08 6.23
C GLU A 86 2.94 7.57 5.94
N VAL A 87 1.75 7.00 6.11
CA VAL A 87 1.44 5.64 5.64
C VAL A 87 0.14 5.64 4.86
N VAL A 88 0.13 4.99 3.70
CA VAL A 88 -1.07 4.79 2.88
C VAL A 88 -1.34 3.31 2.72
N PRO A 89 -2.32 2.75 3.47
CA PRO A 89 -2.87 1.44 3.18
C PRO A 89 -3.71 1.49 1.92
N ARG A 90 -3.40 0.63 0.95
CA ARG A 90 -4.16 0.54 -0.30
C ARG A 90 -4.22 -0.89 -0.83
N CYS A 91 -5.15 -1.09 -1.76
CA CYS A 91 -5.18 -2.27 -2.60
C CYS A 91 -4.26 -2.07 -3.81
N THR A 92 -3.59 -3.13 -4.26
CA THR A 92 -2.79 -3.07 -5.49
C THR A 92 -3.64 -2.87 -6.74
N LYS A 93 -4.96 -3.10 -6.64
CA LYS A 93 -5.93 -2.89 -7.73
C LYS A 93 -7.25 -2.32 -7.22
N GLY A 94 -7.98 -1.64 -8.11
CA GLY A 94 -9.28 -1.02 -7.81
C GLY A 94 -10.46 -2.00 -7.72
N PRO A 95 -11.68 -1.48 -7.43
CA PRO A 95 -12.87 -2.28 -7.04
C PRO A 95 -13.37 -3.29 -8.09
N ASN A 96 -13.07 -3.06 -9.37
CA ASN A 96 -13.50 -3.94 -10.46
C ASN A 96 -12.55 -5.13 -10.66
N ASP A 97 -11.48 -5.27 -9.87
CA ASP A 97 -10.58 -6.41 -9.90
C ASP A 97 -10.66 -7.19 -8.57
N ASN A 98 -11.53 -8.20 -8.57
CA ASN A 98 -11.76 -9.13 -7.45
C ASN A 98 -10.82 -10.33 -7.48
N ALA A 99 -9.72 -10.27 -8.23
CA ALA A 99 -8.81 -11.40 -8.32
C ALA A 99 -8.16 -11.68 -6.96
N ARG A 100 -7.87 -12.96 -6.68
CA ARG A 100 -7.04 -13.44 -5.57
C ARG A 100 -5.70 -12.70 -5.42
N PHE A 101 -5.25 -11.98 -6.46
CA PHE A 101 -4.00 -11.24 -6.51
C PHE A 101 -4.14 -9.74 -6.17
N ASN A 102 -5.34 -9.26 -5.81
CA ASN A 102 -5.51 -7.90 -5.31
C ASN A 102 -5.06 -7.85 -3.85
N LYS A 103 -3.81 -7.45 -3.64
CA LYS A 103 -3.15 -7.48 -2.33
C LYS A 103 -3.44 -6.18 -1.60
N ARG A 104 -3.56 -6.25 -0.27
CA ARG A 104 -3.45 -5.08 0.59
C ARG A 104 -1.98 -4.83 0.89
N VAL A 105 -1.55 -3.58 0.72
CA VAL A 105 -0.17 -3.13 0.90
C VAL A 105 -0.14 -1.82 1.67
N LEU A 106 1.01 -1.51 2.26
CA LEU A 106 1.34 -0.21 2.83
C LEU A 106 2.39 0.46 1.94
N ASP A 107 2.16 1.73 1.60
CA ASP A 107 3.23 2.62 1.18
C ASP A 107 3.64 3.46 2.40
N VAL A 108 4.90 3.38 2.81
CA VAL A 108 5.43 4.09 3.98
C VAL A 108 6.40 5.16 3.52
N THR A 109 6.08 6.43 3.80
CA THR A 109 6.98 7.56 3.56
C THR A 109 7.67 7.94 4.87
N LEU A 110 8.98 8.00 4.85
CA LEU A 110 9.81 8.42 5.97
C LEU A 110 10.08 9.94 5.94
N ASN A 111 10.48 10.51 7.08
CA ASN A 111 10.77 11.93 7.23
C ASN A 111 11.92 12.42 6.34
N ASN A 112 12.85 11.53 5.97
CA ASN A 112 13.94 11.82 5.03
C ASN A 112 13.50 11.80 3.54
N GLY A 113 12.23 11.50 3.26
CA GLY A 113 11.67 11.40 1.90
C GLY A 113 11.77 10.02 1.25
N THR A 114 12.39 9.03 1.90
CA THR A 114 12.38 7.64 1.42
C THR A 114 10.95 7.10 1.41
N VAL A 115 10.58 6.39 0.35
CA VAL A 115 9.29 5.71 0.21
C VAL A 115 9.53 4.21 0.12
N LEU A 116 8.91 3.45 1.03
CA LEU A 116 8.86 2.00 1.02
C LEU A 116 7.51 1.58 0.45
N GLU A 117 7.46 1.34 -0.86
CA GLU A 117 6.23 1.02 -1.59
C GLU A 117 5.85 -0.45 -1.49
N ASP A 118 4.57 -0.76 -1.66
CA ASP A 118 4.02 -2.11 -1.83
C ASP A 118 4.39 -3.10 -0.70
N GLN A 119 4.50 -2.61 0.55
CA GLN A 119 4.77 -3.47 1.71
C GLN A 119 3.56 -4.35 2.02
N TYR A 120 3.65 -5.63 1.68
CA TYR A 120 2.51 -6.56 1.74
C TYR A 120 2.02 -6.81 3.17
N THR A 121 0.71 -6.65 3.39
CA THR A 121 0.09 -6.84 4.72
C THR A 121 -0.40 -8.27 4.96
N GLY A 122 0.04 -9.26 4.18
CA GLY A 122 -0.50 -10.63 4.31
C GLY A 122 -1.95 -10.82 3.86
N GLU A 123 -2.69 -9.72 3.67
CA GLU A 123 -4.11 -9.68 3.37
C GLU A 123 -4.39 -9.37 1.89
N SER A 124 -5.56 -9.79 1.41
CA SER A 124 -6.05 -9.44 0.07
C SER A 124 -7.31 -8.58 0.18
N CYS A 125 -7.49 -7.71 -0.80
CA CYS A 125 -8.66 -6.86 -0.93
C CYS A 125 -9.79 -7.63 -1.63
N TYR A 126 -10.91 -7.82 -0.94
CA TYR A 126 -12.07 -8.55 -1.46
C TYR A 126 -13.33 -7.68 -1.50
N TYR A 127 -13.44 -6.84 -2.54
CA TYR A 127 -14.53 -5.87 -2.68
C TYR A 127 -15.95 -6.48 -2.72
N MET A 128 -16.09 -7.76 -3.08
CA MET A 128 -17.39 -8.45 -3.06
C MET A 128 -17.90 -8.79 -1.64
N ILE A 129 -16.99 -9.00 -0.69
CA ILE A 129 -17.33 -9.33 0.70
C ILE A 129 -17.32 -8.05 1.52
N GLU A 130 -16.22 -7.32 1.40
CA GLU A 130 -15.95 -6.16 2.22
C GLU A 130 -15.17 -5.12 1.42
N LYS A 131 -15.78 -3.94 1.19
CA LYS A 131 -15.03 -2.78 0.68
C LYS A 131 -13.89 -2.46 1.66
N PRO A 132 -12.61 -2.53 1.22
CA PRO A 132 -11.47 -2.19 2.05
C PRO A 132 -11.46 -0.70 2.38
N ASN A 133 -10.99 -0.35 3.58
CA ASN A 133 -10.74 1.03 3.96
C ASN A 133 -9.44 1.51 3.28
N ILE A 134 -9.54 2.61 2.54
CA ILE A 134 -8.41 3.28 1.89
C ILE A 134 -8.26 4.65 2.55
N TYR A 135 -7.14 4.84 3.24
CA TYR A 135 -6.91 6.05 4.04
C TYR A 135 -5.43 6.43 4.02
N ARG A 136 -5.14 7.64 4.49
CA ARG A 136 -3.81 8.21 4.62
C ARG A 136 -3.59 8.55 6.08
N VAL A 137 -2.51 8.07 6.66
CA VAL A 137 -2.16 8.27 8.06
C VAL A 137 -0.96 9.18 8.12
N PHE A 138 -1.06 10.28 8.86
CA PHE A 138 0.04 11.21 9.08
C PHE A 138 0.63 11.01 10.47
N PHE A 139 1.96 10.97 10.52
CA PHE A 139 2.71 10.77 11.74
C PHE A 139 3.49 12.01 12.13
N LYS A 140 3.63 12.20 13.44
CA LYS A 140 4.55 13.16 14.04
C LYS A 140 5.07 12.61 15.36
N ASP A 141 6.38 12.64 15.56
CA ASP A 141 7.04 12.19 16.80
C ASP A 141 6.62 10.77 17.25
N GLY A 142 6.36 9.88 16.28
CA GLY A 142 5.96 8.50 16.55
C GLY A 142 4.47 8.30 16.87
N ARG A 143 3.64 9.32 16.69
CA ARG A 143 2.19 9.28 16.91
C ARG A 143 1.42 9.61 15.65
N VAL A 144 0.25 8.99 15.48
CA VAL A 144 -0.70 9.39 14.45
C VAL A 144 -1.33 10.72 14.85
N VAL A 145 -1.21 11.73 14.00
CA VAL A 145 -1.74 13.09 14.23
C VAL A 145 -2.96 13.43 13.37
N ASP A 146 -3.11 12.77 12.22
CA ASP A 146 -4.28 12.90 11.36
C ASP A 146 -4.48 11.63 10.55
N VAL A 147 -5.72 11.34 10.21
CA VAL A 147 -6.09 10.28 9.27
C VAL A 147 -7.08 10.87 8.28
N GLN A 148 -6.80 10.72 6.99
CA GLN A 148 -7.68 11.15 5.92
C GLN A 148 -8.27 9.96 5.19
N SER A 149 -9.59 9.92 5.05
CA SER A 149 -10.34 8.87 4.36
C SER A 149 -11.33 9.47 3.36
N ASP A 150 -12.05 8.60 2.64
CA ASP A 150 -13.17 8.98 1.78
C ASP A 150 -14.55 8.86 2.47
N GLY A 151 -14.57 8.49 3.75
CA GLY A 151 -15.78 8.38 4.57
C GLY A 151 -16.46 7.00 4.54
N ARG A 152 -15.99 6.04 3.73
CA ARG A 152 -16.61 4.71 3.61
C ARG A 152 -16.59 3.91 4.92
N GLU A 153 -15.65 4.22 5.82
CA GLU A 153 -15.56 3.57 7.13
C GLU A 153 -16.85 3.77 7.96
N LYS A 154 -17.63 4.82 7.67
CA LYS A 154 -18.89 5.13 8.34
C LYS A 154 -20.07 4.28 7.85
N GLU A 155 -19.89 3.49 6.80
CA GLU A 155 -20.89 2.52 6.33
C GLU A 155 -21.00 1.30 7.27
N ARG A 156 -20.12 1.17 8.27
CA ARG A 156 -20.04 0.03 9.19
C ARG A 156 -19.87 0.45 10.65
N PRO A 157 -20.13 -0.46 11.62
CA PRO A 157 -19.81 -0.22 13.02
C PRO A 157 -18.32 0.07 13.21
N VAL A 158 -18.00 0.95 14.16
CA VAL A 158 -16.63 1.37 14.48
C VAL A 158 -15.71 0.18 14.81
N GLU A 159 -16.25 -0.88 15.41
CA GLU A 159 -15.48 -2.06 15.79
C GLU A 159 -14.91 -2.83 14.59
N ASN A 160 -15.51 -2.71 13.40
CA ASN A 160 -14.93 -3.28 12.18
C ASN A 160 -13.58 -2.63 11.84
N PHE A 161 -13.45 -1.32 12.07
CA PHE A 161 -12.19 -0.63 11.85
C PHE A 161 -11.11 -1.03 12.87
N ARG A 162 -11.48 -1.56 14.04
CA ARG A 162 -10.50 -2.01 15.04
C ARG A 162 -9.64 -3.17 14.53
N VAL A 163 -10.25 -4.09 13.76
CA VAL A 163 -9.52 -5.19 13.12
C VAL A 163 -8.50 -4.65 12.12
N ASP A 164 -8.92 -3.71 11.29
CA ASP A 164 -8.06 -3.00 10.34
C ASP A 164 -6.92 -2.24 11.04
N ALA A 165 -7.21 -1.58 12.16
CA ALA A 165 -6.23 -0.84 12.94
C ALA A 165 -5.15 -1.76 13.55
N ASN A 166 -5.57 -2.93 14.07
CA ASN A 166 -4.64 -3.92 14.60
C ASN A 166 -3.74 -4.51 13.50
N SER A 167 -4.32 -4.85 12.35
CA SER A 167 -3.57 -5.32 11.18
C SER A 167 -2.58 -4.25 10.70
N PHE A 168 -3.03 -3.00 10.58
CA PHE A 168 -2.17 -1.87 10.25
C PHE A 168 -0.97 -1.76 11.20
N ALA A 169 -1.22 -1.80 12.52
CA ALA A 169 -0.16 -1.69 13.52
C ALA A 169 0.85 -2.85 13.42
N GLU A 170 0.36 -4.08 13.25
CA GLU A 170 1.21 -5.26 13.10
C GLU A 170 2.13 -5.13 11.87
N TYR A 171 1.55 -4.80 10.71
CA TYR A 171 2.30 -4.79 9.46
C TYR A 171 3.20 -3.57 9.32
N LEU A 172 2.84 -2.42 9.89
CA LEU A 172 3.72 -1.26 9.92
C LEU A 172 5.01 -1.56 10.70
N ILE A 173 4.92 -2.20 11.87
CA ILE A 173 6.13 -2.61 12.62
C ILE A 173 6.92 -3.70 11.87
N LYS A 174 6.23 -4.62 11.17
CA LYS A 174 6.91 -5.63 10.34
C LYS A 174 7.72 -5.03 9.19
N VAL A 175 7.37 -3.84 8.69
CA VAL A 175 8.19 -3.13 7.69
C VAL A 175 9.60 -2.91 8.24
N ASP A 176 9.73 -2.33 9.44
CA ASP A 176 11.04 -2.05 10.02
C ASP A 176 11.79 -3.32 10.40
N ILE A 177 11.08 -4.31 10.96
CA ILE A 177 11.67 -5.62 11.25
C ILE A 177 12.27 -6.26 9.99
N GLY A 178 11.60 -6.12 8.85
CA GLY A 178 12.08 -6.64 7.57
C GLY A 178 13.34 -5.94 7.06
N GLN A 179 13.48 -4.64 7.32
CA GLN A 179 14.65 -3.85 6.91
C GLN A 179 15.83 -3.96 7.89
N HIS A 180 15.53 -4.06 9.19
CA HIS A 180 16.51 -3.97 10.28
C HIS A 180 16.35 -5.13 11.27
N LYS A 181 16.37 -6.36 10.76
CA LYS A 181 16.13 -7.57 11.57
C LYS A 181 17.04 -7.67 12.79
N ASP A 182 18.28 -7.19 12.68
CA ASP A 182 19.30 -7.16 13.73
C ASP A 182 18.96 -6.25 14.91
N ARG A 183 18.08 -5.25 14.72
CA ARG A 183 17.55 -4.43 15.83
C ARG A 183 16.56 -5.20 16.69
N TYR A 184 15.86 -6.16 16.11
CA TYR A 184 14.75 -6.85 16.76
C TYR A 184 15.11 -8.24 17.25
N PHE A 185 16.07 -8.91 16.62
CA PHE A 185 16.45 -10.28 16.94
C PHE A 185 17.95 -10.39 17.22
N PRO A 186 18.37 -11.26 18.16
CA PRO A 186 19.77 -11.63 18.31
C PRO A 186 20.34 -12.13 16.98
N ARG A 187 21.66 -11.96 16.80
CA ARG A 187 22.36 -12.52 15.63
C ARG A 187 22.09 -14.02 15.54
N GLU A 188 21.77 -14.49 14.34
CA GLU A 188 21.66 -15.91 14.05
C GLU A 188 23.02 -16.60 14.28
N LYS A 189 23.00 -17.73 14.99
CA LYS A 189 24.19 -18.55 15.20
C LYS A 189 24.67 -19.13 13.88
N THR A 190 25.98 -19.19 13.69
CA THR A 190 26.61 -19.86 12.55
C THR A 190 26.50 -21.37 12.69
N ARG A 191 26.63 -22.11 11.58
CA ARG A 191 26.65 -23.59 11.60
C ARG A 191 27.76 -24.16 12.48
N LYS A 192 28.89 -23.45 12.60
CA LYS A 192 29.99 -23.86 13.48
C LYS A 192 29.56 -23.72 14.95
N GLU A 193 29.04 -22.56 15.34
CA GLU A 193 28.55 -22.33 16.72
C GLU A 193 27.46 -23.33 17.11
N ILE A 194 26.55 -23.65 16.19
CA ILE A 194 25.52 -24.67 16.42
C ILE A 194 26.15 -26.05 16.63
N ARG A 195 27.14 -26.45 15.83
CA ARG A 195 27.82 -27.73 16.00
C ARG A 195 28.59 -27.79 17.32
N ASP A 196 29.32 -26.73 17.65
CA ASP A 196 30.10 -26.63 18.89
C ASP A 196 29.21 -26.72 20.16
N GLU A 197 27.89 -26.47 20.06
CA GLU A 197 26.92 -26.65 21.15
C GLU A 197 26.53 -28.13 21.39
N TRP A 198 26.57 -28.97 20.36
CA TRP A 198 26.24 -30.40 20.46
C TRP A 198 27.44 -31.27 20.84
N GLU A 199 28.66 -30.75 20.70
CA GLU A 199 29.91 -31.45 21.03
C GLU A 199 30.36 -31.21 22.49
N LYS A 200 29.56 -30.49 23.29
CA LYS A 200 29.72 -30.31 24.74
C LYS A 200 28.92 -31.34 25.53
#